data_AF-A0A537PJF0-F1
#
_entry.id   AF-A0A537PJF0-F1
#
_cell.length_a   1.000
_cell.length_b   1.000
_cell.length_c   1.000
_cell.angle_alpha   90.00
_cell.angle_beta   90.00
_cell.angle_gamma   90.00
#
_symmetry.space_group_name_H-M   'P 1'
#
loop_
_entity.id
_entity.type
_entity.pdbx_description
1 polymer ?
#
loop_
_entity_poly.entity_id
_entity_poly.type
_entity_poly.pdbx_seq_one_letter_code
_entity_poly.pdbx_strand_id
1 'polypeptide(L)'
;MNFSSGSGTATATIAYTITAPSSDPMTDASLAITGTAINFGDSETLSNGQSLSASESQLTASTTFAAATSLTVTNALSVHSGSFTSFTNRFSETPTAAPEPSSLALLGVGLSALGFVRRRKRR
;
A
#
# COMPACT_ATOMS: atom_id res chain seq x y z
N MET A 1 7.87 -11.38 21.56
CA MET A 1 6.90 -12.42 21.97
C MET A 1 7.47 -13.75 21.52
N ASN A 2 7.65 -14.72 22.42
CA ASN A 2 8.08 -16.07 22.06
C ASN A 2 6.83 -16.96 21.94
N PHE A 3 6.61 -17.56 20.77
CA PHE A 3 5.57 -18.56 20.57
C PHE A 3 6.19 -19.95 20.78
N SER A 4 5.66 -20.74 21.73
CA SER A 4 6.12 -22.12 21.96
C SER A 4 5.38 -23.09 21.03
N SER A 5 6.11 -23.81 20.19
CA SER A 5 5.56 -24.83 19.28
C SER A 5 5.18 -26.11 20.05
N GLY A 6 3.94 -26.19 20.51
CA GLY A 6 3.25 -27.47 20.67
C GLY A 6 2.75 -27.95 19.31
N SER A 7 2.48 -29.25 19.13
CA SER A 7 2.04 -29.88 17.88
C SER A 7 0.64 -29.44 17.41
N GLY A 8 0.44 -28.15 17.13
CA GLY A 8 -0.81 -27.57 16.67
C GLY A 8 -0.58 -26.22 16.00
N THR A 9 -1.55 -25.78 15.21
CA THR A 9 -1.53 -24.44 14.60
C THR A 9 -1.48 -23.37 15.68
N ALA A 10 -0.41 -22.58 15.71
CA ALA A 10 -0.38 -21.34 16.46
C ALA A 10 -1.02 -20.25 15.59
N THR A 11 -2.05 -19.59 16.11
CA THR A 11 -2.64 -18.41 15.48
C THR A 11 -2.36 -17.19 16.34
N ALA A 12 -1.83 -16.14 15.72
CA ALA A 12 -1.66 -14.83 16.31
C ALA A 12 -2.54 -13.82 15.56
N THR A 13 -3.27 -12.99 16.29
CA THR A 13 -4.08 -11.92 15.72
C THR A 13 -3.57 -10.58 16.20
N ILE A 14 -3.34 -9.66 15.28
CA ILE A 14 -2.92 -8.30 15.55
C ILE A 14 -3.90 -7.36 14.84
N ALA A 15 -4.41 -6.38 15.57
CA ALA A 15 -5.24 -5.32 15.01
C ALA A 15 -4.53 -3.97 15.18
N TYR A 16 -4.44 -3.20 14.11
CA TYR A 16 -3.84 -1.87 14.12
C TYR A 16 -4.54 -0.95 13.13
N THR A 17 -4.43 0.36 13.35
CA THR A 17 -5.00 1.37 12.48
C THR A 17 -3.88 2.12 11.76
N ILE A 18 -4.04 2.27 10.46
CA ILE A 18 -3.17 3.06 9.59
C ILE A 18 -3.92 4.33 9.25
N THR A 19 -3.21 5.45 9.24
CA THR A 19 -3.75 6.75 8.85
C THR A 19 -2.87 7.36 7.78
N ALA A 20 -3.51 7.96 6.78
CA ALA A 20 -2.87 8.69 5.71
C ALA A 20 -3.47 10.12 5.62
N PRO A 21 -2.68 11.13 5.22
CA PRO A 21 -3.18 12.48 5.07
C PRO A 21 -4.24 12.55 3.95
N SER A 22 -5.19 13.48 4.07
CA SER A 22 -6.24 13.66 3.04
C SER A 22 -5.70 14.10 1.67
N SER A 23 -4.49 14.67 1.62
CA SER A 23 -3.78 15.00 0.38
C SER A 23 -3.16 13.79 -0.32
N ASP A 24 -3.03 12.66 0.38
CA ASP A 24 -2.43 11.41 -0.15
C ASP A 24 -3.10 10.19 0.50
N PRO A 25 -4.35 9.88 0.10
CA PRO A 25 -5.10 8.77 0.70
C PRO A 25 -4.58 7.41 0.22
N MET A 26 -4.74 6.39 1.05
CA MET A 26 -4.47 5.00 0.68
C MET A 26 -5.46 4.55 -0.39
N THR A 27 -4.98 3.86 -1.43
CA THR A 27 -5.83 3.34 -2.52
C THR A 27 -5.64 1.85 -2.79
N ASP A 28 -4.64 1.24 -2.17
CA ASP A 28 -4.35 -0.19 -2.29
C ASP A 28 -3.69 -0.73 -1.02
N ALA A 29 -3.61 -2.06 -0.96
CA ALA A 29 -2.86 -2.77 0.06
C ALA A 29 -2.20 -4.00 -0.57
N SER A 30 -1.01 -4.32 -0.05
CA SER A 30 -0.25 -5.49 -0.45
C SER A 30 0.30 -6.25 0.75
N LEU A 31 0.16 -7.56 0.68
CA LEU A 31 0.64 -8.52 1.65
C LEU A 31 1.72 -9.38 0.97
N ALA A 32 2.88 -9.48 1.62
CA ALA A 32 3.97 -10.33 1.17
C ALA A 32 4.60 -11.07 2.33
N ILE A 33 4.75 -12.38 2.18
CA ILE A 33 5.44 -13.22 3.15
C ILE A 33 6.83 -13.54 2.63
N THR A 34 7.85 -13.22 3.42
CA THR A 34 9.25 -13.52 3.11
C THR A 34 9.83 -14.43 4.18
N GLY A 35 10.28 -15.62 3.81
CA GLY A 35 10.90 -16.54 4.76
C GLY A 35 10.96 -17.98 4.26
N THR A 36 11.41 -18.86 5.14
CA THR A 36 11.49 -20.32 4.94
C THR A 36 10.70 -21.00 6.05
N ALA A 37 9.37 -21.05 5.88
CA ALA A 37 8.47 -21.77 6.75
C ALA A 37 7.64 -22.78 5.93
N ILE A 38 7.13 -23.81 6.58
CA ILE A 38 6.25 -24.82 5.99
C ILE A 38 4.90 -24.75 6.70
N ASN A 39 3.80 -24.86 5.97
CA ASN A 39 2.44 -24.80 6.51
C ASN A 39 2.13 -23.50 7.27
N PHE A 40 2.10 -22.39 6.53
CA PHE A 40 1.73 -21.09 7.06
C PHE A 40 0.68 -20.38 6.21
N GLY A 41 -0.05 -19.48 6.86
CA GLY A 41 -0.98 -18.59 6.22
C GLY A 41 -1.10 -17.28 6.99
N ASP A 42 -1.07 -16.17 6.27
CA ASP A 42 -1.44 -14.85 6.76
C ASP A 42 -2.74 -14.44 6.07
N SER A 43 -3.64 -13.83 6.83
CA SER A 43 -4.89 -13.29 6.35
C SER A 43 -5.12 -11.91 6.95
N GLU A 44 -5.38 -10.93 6.10
CA GLU A 44 -5.68 -9.57 6.51
C GLU A 44 -7.09 -9.22 6.13
N THR A 45 -7.79 -8.58 7.07
CA THR A 45 -9.10 -7.98 6.83
C THR A 45 -9.02 -6.49 7.10
N LEU A 46 -9.35 -5.71 6.08
CA LEU A 46 -9.40 -4.26 6.12
C LEU A 46 -10.81 -3.81 6.55
N SER A 47 -10.91 -2.73 7.32
CA SER A 47 -12.19 -2.18 7.80
C SER A 47 -13.14 -1.70 6.68
N ASN A 48 -12.63 -1.57 5.45
CA ASN A 48 -13.42 -1.27 4.25
C ASN A 48 -14.01 -2.54 3.58
N GLY A 49 -13.88 -3.71 4.22
CA GLY A 49 -14.45 -4.98 3.76
C GLY A 49 -13.57 -5.76 2.77
N GLN A 50 -12.38 -5.26 2.43
CA GLN A 50 -11.41 -5.98 1.62
C GLN A 50 -10.62 -6.98 2.45
N SER A 51 -10.18 -8.08 1.82
CA SER A 51 -9.32 -9.07 2.45
C SER A 51 -8.18 -9.50 1.55
N LEU A 52 -7.04 -9.82 2.16
CA LEU A 52 -5.84 -10.33 1.52
C LEU A 52 -5.45 -11.64 2.21
N SER A 53 -4.90 -12.59 1.47
CA SER A 53 -4.32 -13.78 2.09
C SER A 53 -3.10 -14.26 1.33
N ALA A 54 -2.06 -14.61 2.06
CA ALA A 54 -0.84 -15.19 1.56
C ALA A 54 -0.55 -16.49 2.33
N SER A 55 -0.01 -17.48 1.65
CA SER A 55 0.31 -18.80 2.20
C SER A 55 1.55 -19.38 1.53
N GLU A 56 1.97 -20.57 1.94
CA GLU A 56 3.08 -21.28 1.30
C GLU A 56 2.91 -21.47 -0.22
N SER A 57 1.67 -21.56 -0.70
CA SER A 57 1.36 -21.73 -2.12
C SER A 57 1.26 -20.39 -2.88
N GLN A 58 1.10 -19.29 -2.16
CA GLN A 58 0.91 -17.96 -2.69
C GLN A 58 1.52 -16.93 -1.73
N LEU A 59 2.77 -16.55 -1.97
CA LEU A 59 3.53 -15.70 -1.06
C LEU A 59 3.10 -14.23 -1.08
N THR A 60 2.27 -13.82 -2.05
CA THR A 60 1.86 -12.44 -2.25
C THR A 60 0.38 -12.30 -2.59
N ALA A 61 -0.23 -11.24 -2.07
CA ALA A 61 -1.58 -10.81 -2.42
C ALA A 61 -1.66 -9.29 -2.46
N SER A 62 -2.53 -8.76 -3.31
CA SER A 62 -2.81 -7.32 -3.37
C SER A 62 -4.28 -7.06 -3.70
N THR A 63 -4.77 -5.88 -3.30
CA THR A 63 -6.11 -5.41 -3.62
C THR A 63 -6.11 -3.88 -3.71
N THR A 64 -7.04 -3.34 -4.50
CA THR A 64 -7.26 -1.91 -4.67
C THR A 64 -8.63 -1.54 -4.12
N PHE A 65 -8.77 -0.34 -3.57
CA PHE A 65 -10.01 0.13 -2.96
C PHE A 65 -10.19 1.65 -3.12
N ALA A 66 -11.38 2.14 -2.79
CA ALA A 66 -11.67 3.57 -2.77
C ALA A 66 -10.77 4.29 -1.75
N ALA A 67 -10.33 5.50 -2.11
CA ALA A 67 -9.45 6.33 -1.29
C ALA A 67 -9.87 6.37 0.19
N ALA A 68 -8.95 5.98 1.08
CA ALA A 68 -9.17 5.95 2.51
C ALA A 68 -8.05 6.66 3.27
N THR A 69 -8.42 7.52 4.21
CA THR A 69 -7.46 8.21 5.11
C THR A 69 -7.25 7.46 6.42
N SER A 70 -8.09 6.46 6.72
CA SER A 70 -7.94 5.60 7.88
C SER A 70 -8.46 4.19 7.56
N LEU A 71 -7.66 3.18 7.87
CA LEU A 71 -8.01 1.78 7.73
C LEU A 71 -7.58 1.03 8.99
N THR A 72 -8.49 0.28 9.58
CA THR A 72 -8.14 -0.73 10.59
C THR A 72 -7.86 -2.04 9.88
N VAL A 73 -6.70 -2.62 10.16
CA VAL A 73 -6.22 -3.89 9.63
C VAL A 73 -6.28 -4.90 10.76
N THR A 74 -6.98 -6.01 10.52
CA THR A 74 -6.93 -7.19 11.38
C THR A 74 -6.15 -8.26 10.64
N ASN A 75 -4.94 -8.52 11.10
CA ASN A 75 -4.07 -9.56 10.58
C ASN A 75 -4.18 -10.81 11.46
N ALA A 76 -4.39 -11.97 10.84
CA ALA A 76 -4.40 -13.27 11.48
C ALA A 76 -3.35 -14.16 10.81
N LEU A 77 -2.25 -14.36 11.53
CA LEU A 77 -1.15 -15.23 11.16
C LEU A 77 -1.34 -16.62 11.76
N SER A 78 -1.21 -17.64 10.93
CA SER A 78 -1.28 -19.06 11.31
C SER A 78 0.00 -19.80 10.92
N VAL A 79 0.53 -20.57 11.86
CA VAL A 79 1.78 -21.32 11.70
C VAL A 79 1.59 -22.72 12.28
N HIS A 80 1.77 -23.76 11.47
CA HIS A 80 1.66 -25.14 11.93
C HIS A 80 3.00 -25.71 12.41
N SER A 81 4.10 -25.33 11.75
CA SER A 81 5.46 -25.77 12.09
C SER A 81 6.52 -24.88 11.44
N GLY A 82 7.47 -24.36 12.21
CA GLY A 82 8.56 -23.54 11.67
C GLY A 82 8.80 -22.26 12.44
N SER A 83 9.72 -21.43 11.95
CA SER A 83 10.05 -20.12 12.52
C SER A 83 9.97 -19.06 11.43
N PHE A 84 9.42 -17.90 11.77
CA PHE A 84 9.44 -16.72 10.89
C PHE A 84 10.50 -15.76 11.34
N THR A 85 11.23 -15.20 10.36
CA THR A 85 12.15 -14.10 10.61
C THR A 85 11.44 -12.75 10.57
N SER A 86 10.44 -12.56 9.69
CA SER A 86 9.73 -11.29 9.53
C SER A 86 8.47 -11.40 8.67
N PHE A 87 7.49 -10.53 8.92
CA PHE A 87 6.35 -10.23 8.03
C PHE A 87 6.35 -8.74 7.73
N THR A 88 6.06 -8.36 6.49
CA THR A 88 6.03 -6.95 6.08
C THR A 88 4.73 -6.64 5.36
N ASN A 89 3.96 -5.72 5.94
CA ASN A 89 2.78 -5.15 5.31
C ASN A 89 3.11 -3.80 4.69
N ARG A 90 2.64 -3.60 3.46
CA ARG A 90 2.88 -2.35 2.74
C ARG A 90 1.57 -1.82 2.17
N PHE A 91 1.31 -0.58 2.50
CA PHE A 91 0.21 0.24 1.99
C PHE A 91 0.86 1.30 1.10
N SER A 92 0.34 1.56 -0.10
CA SER A 92 0.86 2.66 -0.89
C SER A 92 0.25 3.99 -0.42
N GLU A 93 1.15 4.94 -0.18
CA GLU A 93 0.86 6.36 -0.29
C GLU A 93 1.25 6.71 -1.74
N THR A 94 0.33 6.52 -2.68
CA THR A 94 0.53 7.02 -4.05
C THR A 94 -0.02 8.43 -4.10
N PRO A 95 0.85 9.47 -4.18
CA PRO A 95 0.40 10.84 -4.26
C PRO A 95 -0.53 10.97 -5.46
N THR A 96 -1.77 11.40 -5.22
CA THR A 96 -2.72 11.67 -6.30
C THR A 96 -2.17 12.79 -7.17
N ALA A 97 -1.67 12.40 -8.34
CA ALA A 97 -1.32 13.21 -9.50
C ALA A 97 -0.30 14.34 -9.27
N ALA A 98 0.95 14.07 -9.63
CA ALA A 98 1.81 15.12 -10.17
C ALA A 98 1.09 15.79 -11.37
N PRO A 99 1.12 17.12 -11.52
CA PRO A 99 0.40 17.82 -12.57
C PRO A 99 0.73 17.24 -13.94
N GLU A 100 -0.30 16.86 -14.69
CA GLU A 100 -0.13 16.25 -16.00
C GLU A 100 0.68 17.17 -16.93
N PRO A 101 1.56 16.61 -17.79
CA PRO A 101 2.49 17.37 -18.64
C PRO A 101 1.81 18.39 -19.57
N SER A 102 0.50 18.30 -19.76
CA SER A 102 -0.33 19.28 -20.46
C SER A 102 -0.34 20.65 -19.76
N SER A 103 -0.29 20.69 -18.42
CA SER A 103 -0.24 21.94 -17.64
C SER A 103 1.12 22.64 -17.80
N LEU A 104 2.20 21.87 -17.90
CA LEU A 104 3.54 22.37 -18.21
C LEU A 104 3.64 22.87 -19.66
N ALA A 105 3.02 22.15 -20.60
CA ALA A 105 2.95 22.58 -22.00
C ALA A 105 2.13 23.87 -22.16
N LEU A 106 0.97 23.99 -21.50
CA LEU A 106 0.14 25.20 -21.51
C LEU A 106 0.87 26.40 -20.89
N LEU A 107 1.60 26.19 -19.79
CA LEU A 107 2.42 27.23 -19.18
C LEU A 107 3.57 27.66 -20.11
N GLY A 108 4.22 26.71 -20.79
CA GLY A 108 5.27 26.97 -21.77
C GLY A 108 4.76 27.74 -23.01
N VAL A 109 3.58 27.40 -23.52
CA VAL A 109 2.96 28.11 -24.65
C VAL A 109 2.48 29.51 -24.24
N GLY A 110 1.94 29.66 -23.03
CA GLY A 110 1.54 30.96 -22.50
C GLY A 110 2.71 31.94 -22.36
N LEU A 111 3.85 31.48 -21.83
CA LEU A 111 5.06 32.31 -21.66
C LEU A 111 5.72 32.67 -22.99
N SER A 112 5.74 31.76 -23.96
CA SER A 112 6.30 32.03 -25.29
C SER A 112 5.46 33.07 -26.05
N ALA A 113 4.13 33.00 -26.00
CA ALA A 113 3.24 34.02 -26.57
C ALA A 113 3.49 35.42 -25.95
N LEU A 114 3.63 35.51 -24.62
CA LEU A 114 3.95 36.78 -23.95
C LEU A 114 5.31 37.35 -24.36
N GLY A 115 6.31 36.49 -24.56
CA GLY A 115 7.64 36.89 -25.03
C GLY A 115 7.62 37.56 -26.41
N PHE A 116 6.82 37.04 -27.34
CA PHE A 116 6.66 37.63 -28.68
C PHE A 116 5.90 38.97 -28.64
N VAL A 117 4.85 39.09 -27.84
CA VAL A 117 4.09 40.35 -27.68
C VAL A 117 4.99 41.46 -27.13
N ARG A 118 5.86 41.16 -26.17
CA ARG A 118 6.77 42.14 -25.57
C ARG A 118 7.84 42.63 -26.54
N ARG A 119 8.31 41.77 -27.47
CA ARG A 119 9.26 42.18 -28.53
C ARG A 119 8.63 43.10 -29.55
N ARG A 120 7.35 42.91 -29.87
CA ARG A 120 6.63 43.74 -30.86
C ARG A 120 6.39 45.17 -30.37
N LYS A 121 6.30 45.40 -29.06
CA LYS A 121 6.03 46.73 -28.47
C LYS A 121 7.31 47.57 -28.21
N ARG A 122 8.51 46.99 -28.41
CA ARG A 122 9.81 47.66 -28.23
C ARG A 122 10.52 47.99 -29.54
N ARG A 123 9.91 47.67 -30.69
CA ARG A 123 10.23 48.25 -31.99
C ARG A 123 9.14 49.24 -32.33
#